data_AF-A0A1X1WYN5-F1
#
_entry.id   AF-A0A1X1WYN5-F1
#
_cell.length_a   1.000
_cell.length_b   1.000
_cell.length_c   1.000
_cell.angle_alpha   90.00
_cell.angle_beta   90.00
_cell.angle_gamma   90.00
#
_symmetry.space_group_name_H-M   'P 1'
#
loop_
_entity.id
_entity.type
_entity.pdbx_description
1 polymer ?
#
loop_
_entity_poly.entity_id
_entity_poly.type
_entity_poly.pdbx_seq_one_letter_code
_entity_poly.pdbx_strand_id
1 'polypeptide(L)'
;MSVNTQTSQLRAHFAAGLSRMYGSEVPAYDTLVEVSTRVNADYAATHDAAQRLGSLARVTAERHGAIRVGSAQELAQVADLFSAFGMYPVGYYDLREAASPVPVVSTAFRPIDQDELARNPFRVFTSMLASADERFFSADLRARVERFVGQRQLFDPSLIAQARRIAAAGGCPDEEAGEFVDAAVSAFALSREPIDRSWYEELSAVSAVAADIAGVTSTHINHLTPRVLDIDALQQSMEARGITMIDHIQGPPRVHGPQVLLRQTSFRALAEPRRFRSASGTVTDGTLRVRFGEVEQRGVALTPAGRERYDHAMAASDPASVWHEHFPATDAEMAAAGLAYYVGGDPARPVVYEDFLPASAAGIFRSNLDSDAAAAQGGDATDYSQEWMAGQIGHHIHDPYDLYEKVASS
;
A
#
# COMPACT_ATOMS: atom_id res chain seq x y z
N MET A 1 27.94 -12.24 17.58
CA MET A 1 27.89 -10.77 17.70
C MET A 1 26.56 -10.45 18.35
N SER A 2 26.53 -9.54 19.34
CA SER A 2 25.29 -9.22 20.05
C SER A 2 24.37 -8.44 19.13
N VAL A 3 23.36 -9.11 18.56
CA VAL A 3 22.26 -8.44 17.85
C VAL A 3 21.43 -7.76 18.92
N ASN A 4 21.37 -6.43 18.91
CA ASN A 4 20.70 -5.69 20.00
C ASN A 4 19.35 -5.07 19.57
N THR A 5 19.13 -4.78 18.29
CA THR A 5 17.81 -4.43 17.75
C THR A 5 17.41 -5.42 16.66
N GLN A 6 16.27 -6.09 16.83
CA GLN A 6 15.73 -7.05 15.87
C GLN A 6 15.03 -6.35 14.68
N THR A 7 14.88 -7.03 13.55
CA THR A 7 14.15 -6.52 12.37
C THR A 7 12.73 -6.02 12.71
N SER A 8 12.02 -6.69 13.62
CA SER A 8 10.70 -6.27 14.10
C SER A 8 10.69 -4.91 14.78
N GLN A 9 11.73 -4.61 15.57
CA GLN A 9 11.90 -3.33 16.25
C GLN A 9 12.32 -2.25 15.25
N LEU A 10 13.24 -2.55 14.33
CA LEU A 10 13.61 -1.65 13.24
C LEU A 10 12.37 -1.27 12.40
N ARG A 11 11.52 -2.25 12.07
CA ARG A 11 10.27 -2.04 11.34
C ARG A 11 9.31 -1.13 12.09
N ALA A 12 9.16 -1.33 13.40
CA ALA A 12 8.34 -0.47 14.23
C ALA A 12 8.88 0.97 14.30
N HIS A 13 10.20 1.15 14.43
CA HIS A 13 10.85 2.45 14.41
C HIS A 13 10.69 3.14 13.05
N PHE A 14 10.84 2.40 11.95
CA PHE A 14 10.65 2.88 10.58
C PHE A 14 9.21 3.33 10.33
N ALA A 15 8.21 2.52 10.68
CA ALA A 15 6.80 2.87 10.55
C ALA A 15 6.44 4.14 11.36
N ALA A 16 6.99 4.26 12.58
CA ALA A 16 6.80 5.46 13.41
C ALA A 16 7.53 6.69 12.83
N GLY A 17 8.71 6.50 12.25
CA GLY A 17 9.47 7.55 11.57
C GLY A 17 8.74 8.08 10.34
N LEU A 18 8.25 7.18 9.48
CA LEU A 18 7.40 7.53 8.34
C LEU A 18 6.13 8.26 8.77
N SER A 19 5.49 7.83 9.86
CA SER A 19 4.32 8.54 10.41
C SER A 19 4.63 9.99 10.76
N ARG A 20 5.73 10.24 11.47
CA ARG A 20 6.10 11.59 11.90
C ARG A 20 6.44 12.47 10.70
N MET A 21 7.22 11.93 9.77
CA MET A 21 7.56 12.61 8.52
C MET A 21 6.28 12.95 7.73
N TYR A 22 5.42 11.96 7.47
CA TYR A 22 4.21 12.14 6.68
C TYR A 22 3.22 13.11 7.34
N GLY A 23 3.04 13.05 8.67
CA GLY A 23 2.22 14.02 9.41
C GLY A 23 2.73 15.46 9.29
N SER A 24 4.07 15.65 9.33
CA SER A 24 4.68 16.97 9.13
C SER A 24 4.49 17.52 7.71
N GLU A 25 4.42 16.64 6.72
CA GLU A 25 4.26 17.01 5.31
C GLU A 25 2.79 17.10 4.88
N VAL A 26 1.87 16.41 5.56
CA VAL A 26 0.43 16.34 5.28
C VAL A 26 -0.35 16.47 6.60
N PRO A 27 -0.60 17.68 7.12
CA PRO A 27 -1.19 17.87 8.46
C PRO A 27 -2.57 17.20 8.67
N ALA A 28 -3.35 17.00 7.61
CA ALA A 28 -4.62 16.27 7.70
C ALA A 28 -4.45 14.79 8.12
N TYR A 29 -3.25 14.23 7.92
CA TYR A 29 -2.89 12.90 8.38
C TYR A 29 -2.90 12.77 9.91
N ASP A 30 -2.40 13.78 10.63
CA ASP A 30 -2.39 13.75 12.10
C ASP A 30 -3.83 13.73 12.65
N THR A 31 -4.73 14.49 12.04
CA THR A 31 -6.18 14.43 12.34
C THR A 31 -6.73 13.03 12.07
N LEU A 32 -6.37 12.40 10.95
CA LEU A 32 -6.82 11.04 10.63
C LEU A 32 -6.35 10.02 11.68
N VAL A 33 -5.09 10.12 12.13
CA VAL A 33 -4.54 9.24 13.18
C VAL A 33 -5.26 9.45 14.51
N GLU A 34 -5.54 10.69 14.90
CA GLU A 34 -6.32 11.01 16.11
C GLU A 34 -7.73 10.42 16.04
N VAL A 35 -8.44 10.63 14.92
CA VAL A 35 -9.80 10.11 14.73
C VAL A 35 -9.81 8.59 14.74
N SER A 36 -8.86 7.95 14.05
CA SER A 36 -8.73 6.47 14.03
C SER A 36 -8.54 5.92 15.44
N THR A 37 -7.66 6.56 16.22
CA THR A 37 -7.38 6.15 17.60
C THR A 37 -8.63 6.24 18.48
N ARG A 38 -9.39 7.33 18.38
CA ARG A 38 -10.64 7.50 19.15
C ARG A 38 -11.72 6.50 18.73
N VAL A 39 -11.94 6.32 17.43
CA VAL A 39 -12.94 5.36 16.91
C VAL A 39 -12.61 3.94 17.36
N ASN A 40 -11.33 3.55 17.35
CA ASN A 40 -10.91 2.24 17.82
C ASN A 40 -11.18 2.05 19.32
N ALA A 41 -10.89 3.06 20.14
CA ALA A 41 -11.16 3.02 21.57
C ALA A 41 -12.68 2.93 21.87
N ASP A 42 -13.49 3.74 21.20
CA ASP A 42 -14.95 3.75 21.36
C ASP A 42 -15.58 2.42 20.92
N TYR A 43 -15.10 1.85 19.80
CA TYR A 43 -15.54 0.54 19.33
C TYR A 43 -15.18 -0.56 20.32
N ALA A 44 -13.93 -0.59 20.80
CA ALA A 44 -13.47 -1.58 21.78
C ALA A 44 -14.18 -1.49 23.14
N ALA A 45 -14.66 -0.30 23.52
CA ALA A 45 -15.43 -0.11 24.75
C ALA A 45 -16.86 -0.67 24.67
N THR A 46 -17.37 -0.90 23.46
CA THR A 46 -18.79 -1.28 23.22
C THR A 46 -18.95 -2.64 22.54
N HIS A 47 -17.88 -3.28 22.10
CA HIS A 47 -17.90 -4.57 21.40
C HIS A 47 -16.92 -5.57 22.01
N ASP A 48 -17.44 -6.63 22.63
CA ASP A 48 -16.64 -7.67 23.30
C ASP A 48 -15.64 -8.37 22.35
N ALA A 49 -15.98 -8.46 21.06
CA ALA A 49 -15.18 -9.14 20.05
C ALA A 49 -14.22 -8.21 19.27
N ALA A 50 -14.01 -6.97 19.73
CA ALA A 50 -13.21 -5.95 19.03
C ALA A 50 -11.75 -6.35 18.77
N GLN A 51 -11.19 -7.27 19.56
CA GLN A 51 -9.78 -7.68 19.46
C GLN A 51 -9.57 -9.01 18.72
N ARG A 52 -10.63 -9.63 18.18
CA ARG A 52 -10.53 -10.94 17.50
C ARG A 52 -9.66 -10.91 16.24
N LEU A 53 -9.51 -9.74 15.61
CA LEU A 53 -8.68 -9.48 14.42
C LEU A 53 -7.40 -8.68 14.77
N GLY A 54 -6.94 -8.77 16.02
CA GLY A 54 -5.73 -8.12 16.53
C GLY A 54 -6.00 -7.32 17.81
N SER A 55 -5.01 -7.26 18.70
CA SER A 55 -5.10 -6.45 19.92
C SER A 55 -5.31 -4.97 19.58
N LEU A 56 -5.94 -4.21 20.48
CA LEU A 56 -6.16 -2.78 20.27
C LEU A 56 -4.84 -2.02 20.07
N ALA A 57 -3.79 -2.42 20.79
CA ALA A 57 -2.46 -1.84 20.62
C ALA A 57 -1.90 -2.09 19.22
N ARG A 58 -2.06 -3.31 18.67
CA ARG A 58 -1.68 -3.64 17.30
C ARG A 58 -2.46 -2.81 16.31
N VAL A 59 -3.79 -2.79 16.41
CA VAL A 59 -4.69 -2.08 15.49
C VAL A 59 -4.37 -0.58 15.44
N THR A 60 -4.12 0.05 16.59
CA THR A 60 -3.78 1.49 16.65
C THR A 60 -2.39 1.81 16.12
N ALA A 61 -1.43 0.88 16.25
CA ALA A 61 -0.08 1.05 15.70
C ALA A 61 0.02 0.65 14.22
N GLU A 62 -0.91 -0.17 13.73
CA GLU A 62 -0.93 -0.73 12.39
C GLU A 62 -1.11 0.35 11.32
N ARG A 63 -0.21 0.33 10.34
CA ARG A 63 -0.28 1.15 9.13
C ARG A 63 0.12 0.33 7.92
N HIS A 64 -0.29 0.80 6.75
CA HIS A 64 0.43 0.52 5.52
C HIS A 64 0.86 1.82 4.83
N GLY A 65 1.97 1.79 4.11
CA GLY A 65 2.36 2.86 3.18
C GLY A 65 2.18 2.42 1.74
N ALA A 66 2.20 3.38 0.81
CA ALA A 66 2.37 3.10 -0.61
C ALA A 66 3.48 3.96 -1.21
N ILE A 67 4.34 3.35 -2.01
CA ILE A 67 5.42 4.03 -2.75
C ILE A 67 5.40 3.62 -4.22
N ARG A 68 6.09 4.40 -5.05
CA ARG A 68 6.25 4.09 -6.47
C ARG A 68 7.70 4.21 -6.92
N VAL A 69 8.10 3.35 -7.83
CA VAL A 69 9.42 3.32 -8.46
C VAL A 69 9.29 3.20 -9.98
N GLY A 70 10.34 3.59 -10.71
CA GLY A 70 10.33 3.70 -12.17
C GLY A 70 10.99 2.54 -12.91
N SER A 71 11.75 1.68 -12.22
CA SER A 71 12.46 0.58 -12.86
C SER A 71 12.59 -0.65 -11.96
N ALA A 72 12.92 -1.78 -12.59
CA ALA A 72 13.15 -3.04 -11.89
C ALA A 72 14.39 -2.98 -10.96
N GLN A 73 15.40 -2.19 -11.34
CA GLN A 73 16.57 -1.93 -10.49
C GLN A 73 16.19 -1.18 -9.22
N GLU A 74 15.36 -0.13 -9.34
CA GLU A 74 14.85 0.61 -8.17
C GLU A 74 13.97 -0.29 -7.28
N LEU A 75 13.14 -1.15 -7.88
CA LEU A 75 12.33 -2.12 -7.14
C LEU A 75 13.20 -3.16 -6.39
N ALA A 76 14.30 -3.61 -6.98
CA ALA A 76 15.26 -4.49 -6.31
C ALA A 76 15.91 -3.80 -5.10
N GLN A 77 16.26 -2.51 -5.21
CA GLN A 77 16.78 -1.73 -4.09
C GLN A 77 15.73 -1.59 -2.97
N VAL A 78 14.45 -1.40 -3.32
CA VAL A 78 13.36 -1.41 -2.35
C VAL A 78 13.27 -2.76 -1.63
N ALA A 79 13.34 -3.86 -2.36
CA ALA A 79 13.30 -5.21 -1.76
C ALA A 79 14.46 -5.42 -0.78
N ASP A 80 15.67 -5.01 -1.15
CA ASP A 80 16.83 -5.06 -0.26
C ASP A 80 16.67 -4.17 0.98
N LEU A 81 16.19 -2.93 0.80
CA LEU A 81 15.93 -2.01 1.91
C LEU A 81 14.90 -2.58 2.89
N PHE A 82 13.79 -3.10 2.38
CA PHE A 82 12.70 -3.65 3.18
C PHE A 82 13.05 -4.99 3.85
N SER A 83 13.98 -5.76 3.29
CA SER A 83 14.47 -6.98 3.94
C SER A 83 15.15 -6.71 5.30
N ALA A 84 15.77 -5.53 5.49
CA ALA A 84 16.35 -5.12 6.77
C ALA A 84 15.30 -4.88 7.87
N PHE A 85 14.05 -4.64 7.45
CA PHE A 85 12.89 -4.50 8.31
C PHE A 85 12.09 -5.82 8.41
N GLY A 86 12.61 -6.94 7.90
CA GLY A 86 11.91 -8.23 7.91
C GLY A 86 10.64 -8.22 7.05
N MET A 87 10.65 -7.45 5.97
CA MET A 87 9.52 -7.32 5.04
C MET A 87 9.90 -7.91 3.69
N TYR A 88 9.04 -8.78 3.17
CA TYR A 88 9.27 -9.55 1.96
C TYR A 88 8.12 -9.31 0.97
N PRO A 89 8.36 -9.43 -0.34
CA PRO A 89 7.33 -9.21 -1.34
C PRO A 89 6.29 -10.35 -1.29
N VAL A 90 5.03 -9.96 -1.17
CA VAL A 90 3.87 -10.86 -1.13
C VAL A 90 2.85 -10.42 -2.16
N GLY A 91 2.40 -11.37 -2.97
CA GLY A 91 1.44 -11.15 -4.04
C GLY A 91 1.99 -10.35 -5.22
N TYR A 92 1.35 -10.52 -6.37
CA TYR A 92 1.59 -9.74 -7.58
C TYR A 92 0.29 -9.07 -8.00
N TYR A 93 0.35 -7.78 -8.29
CA TYR A 93 -0.81 -6.97 -8.63
C TYR A 93 -0.55 -6.28 -9.98
N ASP A 94 -1.32 -6.65 -10.99
CA ASP A 94 -1.27 -6.02 -12.30
C ASP A 94 -2.36 -4.97 -12.43
N LEU A 95 -2.01 -3.70 -12.23
CA LEU A 95 -2.98 -2.60 -12.27
C LEU A 95 -3.26 -2.13 -13.71
N ARG A 96 -2.53 -2.68 -14.69
CA ARG A 96 -2.74 -2.40 -16.11
C ARG A 96 -4.00 -3.11 -16.62
N GLU A 97 -4.38 -4.21 -15.97
CA GLU A 97 -5.57 -5.00 -16.30
C GLU A 97 -6.82 -4.59 -15.49
N ALA A 98 -6.72 -3.54 -14.67
CA ALA A 98 -7.87 -3.01 -13.94
C ALA A 98 -8.90 -2.38 -14.91
N ALA A 99 -10.17 -2.31 -14.49
CA ALA A 99 -11.23 -1.67 -15.28
C ALA A 99 -10.91 -0.21 -15.67
N SER A 100 -10.08 0.47 -14.85
CA SER A 100 -9.41 1.72 -15.20
C SER A 100 -7.90 1.49 -15.10
N PRO A 101 -7.23 1.20 -16.23
CA PRO A 101 -5.83 0.81 -16.25
C PRO A 101 -4.89 1.90 -15.71
N VAL A 102 -3.91 1.47 -14.91
CA VAL A 102 -2.77 2.30 -14.47
C VAL A 102 -1.48 1.62 -14.94
N PRO A 103 -0.49 2.34 -15.49
CA PRO A 103 0.70 1.73 -16.11
C PRO A 103 1.71 1.21 -15.07
N VAL A 104 1.29 0.38 -14.12
CA VAL A 104 2.14 -0.15 -13.06
C VAL A 104 1.84 -1.61 -12.75
N VAL A 105 2.88 -2.31 -12.33
CA VAL A 105 2.79 -3.63 -11.69
C VAL A 105 3.36 -3.53 -10.28
N SER A 106 2.79 -4.26 -9.32
CA SER A 106 3.06 -4.02 -7.90
C SER A 106 3.20 -5.31 -7.10
N THR A 107 3.81 -5.19 -5.93
CA THR A 107 3.83 -6.19 -4.86
C THR A 107 3.70 -5.49 -3.50
N ALA A 108 3.35 -6.24 -2.45
CA ALA A 108 3.29 -5.72 -1.09
C ALA A 108 4.49 -6.23 -0.28
N PHE A 109 5.32 -5.34 0.24
CA PHE A 109 6.38 -5.73 1.17
C PHE A 109 5.81 -5.78 2.59
N ARG A 110 5.88 -6.94 3.24
CA ARG A 110 5.38 -7.13 4.60
C ARG A 110 6.02 -8.30 5.33
N PRO A 111 5.89 -8.39 6.66
CA PRO A 111 6.26 -9.61 7.38
C PRO A 111 5.39 -10.79 6.95
N ILE A 112 5.99 -11.97 6.95
CA ILE A 112 5.35 -13.22 6.50
C ILE A 112 5.08 -14.20 7.63
N ASP A 113 5.72 -14.01 8.79
CA ASP A 113 5.49 -14.83 9.98
C ASP A 113 4.49 -14.19 10.93
N GLN A 114 3.63 -15.01 11.54
CA GLN A 114 2.55 -14.56 12.41
C GLN A 114 3.05 -13.76 13.62
N ASP A 115 4.13 -14.22 14.27
CA ASP A 115 4.73 -13.53 15.41
C ASP A 115 5.27 -12.14 15.02
N GLU A 116 5.81 -12.03 13.81
CA GLU A 116 6.31 -10.76 13.27
C GLU A 116 5.17 -9.79 12.95
N LEU A 117 4.07 -10.28 12.37
CA LEU A 117 2.84 -9.52 12.13
C LEU A 117 2.17 -9.08 13.44
N ALA A 118 2.23 -9.91 14.49
CA ALA A 118 1.71 -9.58 15.81
C ALA A 118 2.53 -8.47 16.49
N ARG A 119 3.85 -8.48 16.33
CA ARG A 119 4.76 -7.43 16.84
C ARG A 119 4.57 -6.11 16.11
N ASN A 120 4.60 -6.15 14.78
CA ASN A 120 4.39 -4.96 13.95
C ASN A 120 3.99 -5.37 12.52
N PRO A 121 2.73 -5.13 12.09
CA PRO A 121 2.23 -5.52 10.78
C PRO A 121 2.45 -4.44 9.71
N PHE A 122 3.50 -3.61 9.81
CA PHE A 122 3.72 -2.57 8.81
C PHE A 122 3.94 -3.17 7.43
N ARG A 123 3.25 -2.61 6.43
CA ARG A 123 3.23 -3.06 5.04
C ARG A 123 3.53 -1.89 4.12
N VAL A 124 4.18 -2.13 2.98
CA VAL A 124 4.33 -1.12 1.93
C VAL A 124 3.93 -1.68 0.58
N PHE A 125 2.83 -1.16 0.02
CA PHE A 125 2.43 -1.43 -1.36
C PHE A 125 3.36 -0.68 -2.30
N THR A 126 4.11 -1.42 -3.12
CA THR A 126 5.15 -0.84 -3.99
C THR A 126 4.80 -1.10 -5.44
N SER A 127 4.58 -0.01 -6.17
CA SER A 127 4.28 -0.06 -7.61
C SER A 127 5.51 0.31 -8.44
N MET A 128 5.79 -0.45 -9.47
CA MET A 128 6.81 -0.15 -10.47
C MET A 128 6.15 0.25 -11.79
N LEU A 129 6.63 1.33 -12.40
CA LEU A 129 6.19 1.76 -13.74
C LEU A 129 6.45 0.67 -14.78
N ALA A 130 5.39 0.31 -15.51
CA ALA A 130 5.44 -0.65 -16.60
C ALA A 130 5.76 0.07 -17.93
N SER A 131 6.93 0.73 -18.00
CA SER A 131 7.32 1.58 -19.15
C SER A 131 7.39 0.85 -20.49
N ALA A 132 7.53 -0.48 -20.46
CA ALA A 132 7.56 -1.34 -21.65
C ALA A 132 6.18 -1.57 -22.29
N ASP A 133 5.09 -1.21 -21.62
CA ASP A 133 3.73 -1.42 -22.11
C ASP A 133 3.33 -0.36 -23.15
N GLU A 134 3.27 -0.79 -24.41
CA GLU A 134 3.00 0.08 -25.56
C GLU A 134 1.58 0.68 -25.57
N ARG A 135 0.67 0.17 -24.72
CA ARG A 135 -0.66 0.78 -24.51
C ARG A 135 -0.57 2.14 -23.83
N PHE A 136 0.55 2.43 -23.16
CA PHE A 136 0.78 3.69 -22.43
C PHE A 136 1.96 4.48 -22.98
N PHE A 137 3.02 3.80 -23.42
CA PHE A 137 4.27 4.45 -23.83
C PHE A 137 4.62 4.12 -25.28
N SER A 138 4.66 5.13 -26.15
CA SER A 138 5.25 4.97 -27.47
C SER A 138 6.75 4.65 -27.34
N ALA A 139 7.34 4.02 -28.37
CA ALA A 139 8.77 3.68 -28.35
C ALA A 139 9.69 4.88 -28.05
N ASP A 140 9.35 6.06 -28.57
CA ASP A 140 10.08 7.30 -28.27
C ASP A 140 9.90 7.75 -26.81
N LEU A 141 8.65 7.77 -26.31
CA LEU A 141 8.38 8.18 -24.93
C LEU A 141 9.02 7.21 -23.94
N ARG A 142 8.93 5.91 -24.19
CA ARG A 142 9.59 4.85 -23.41
C ARG A 142 11.09 5.09 -23.31
N ALA A 143 11.78 5.35 -24.43
CA ALA A 143 13.23 5.59 -24.42
C ALA A 143 13.61 6.85 -23.60
N ARG A 144 12.77 7.88 -23.59
CA ARG A 144 12.97 9.08 -22.77
C ARG A 144 12.71 8.82 -21.29
N VAL A 145 11.64 8.09 -20.94
CA VAL A 145 11.33 7.64 -19.58
C VAL A 145 12.46 6.80 -19.00
N GLU A 146 12.89 5.76 -19.72
CA GLU A 146 13.96 4.86 -19.28
C GLU A 146 15.29 5.60 -19.10
N ARG A 147 15.61 6.56 -19.97
CA ARG A 147 16.80 7.41 -19.81
C ARG A 147 16.71 8.29 -18.57
N PHE A 148 15.57 8.92 -18.33
CA PHE A 148 15.36 9.78 -17.17
C PHE A 148 15.48 8.97 -15.87
N VAL A 149 14.78 7.84 -15.77
CA VAL A 149 14.82 6.95 -14.60
C VAL A 149 16.21 6.34 -14.41
N GLY A 150 16.90 5.96 -15.49
CA GLY A 150 18.25 5.39 -15.41
C GLY A 150 19.35 6.39 -14.98
N GLN A 151 19.06 7.69 -14.97
CA GLN A 151 20.01 8.74 -14.57
C GLN A 151 19.87 9.18 -13.11
N ARG A 152 18.75 8.87 -12.45
CA ARG A 152 18.54 9.22 -11.04
C ARG A 152 19.02 8.12 -10.10
N GLN A 153 19.19 8.48 -8.84
CA GLN A 153 19.53 7.55 -7.76
C GLN A 153 18.55 7.78 -6.61
N LEU A 154 17.62 6.84 -6.40
CA LEU A 154 16.63 6.95 -5.32
C LEU A 154 17.24 6.67 -3.95
N PHE A 155 18.12 5.67 -3.86
CA PHE A 155 18.70 5.22 -2.59
C PHE A 155 20.21 5.32 -2.63
N ASP A 156 20.80 5.78 -1.51
CA ASP A 156 22.24 5.76 -1.33
C ASP A 156 22.75 4.30 -1.39
N PRO A 157 23.77 3.97 -2.21
CA PRO A 157 24.31 2.62 -2.29
C PRO A 157 24.80 2.06 -0.95
N SER A 158 25.30 2.91 -0.05
CA SER A 158 25.73 2.52 1.30
C SER A 158 24.55 2.14 2.20
N LEU A 159 23.40 2.82 2.06
CA LEU A 159 22.15 2.47 2.74
C LEU A 159 21.67 1.07 2.31
N ILE A 160 21.66 0.79 1.01
CA ILE A 160 21.27 -0.52 0.48
C ILE A 160 22.27 -1.61 0.92
N ALA A 161 23.56 -1.32 0.91
CA ALA A 161 24.58 -2.26 1.40
C ALA A 161 24.43 -2.55 2.90
N GLN A 162 24.07 -1.55 3.71
CA GLN A 162 23.77 -1.74 5.13
C GLN A 162 22.50 -2.56 5.32
N ALA A 163 21.43 -2.27 4.58
CA ALA A 163 20.18 -3.03 4.65
C ALA A 163 20.40 -4.54 4.41
N ARG A 164 21.17 -4.91 3.38
CA ARG A 164 21.53 -6.31 3.11
C ARG A 164 22.28 -6.96 4.28
N ARG A 165 23.20 -6.24 4.95
CA ARG A 165 23.92 -6.75 6.13
C ARG A 165 22.98 -6.97 7.31
N ILE A 166 22.09 -6.02 7.58
CA ILE A 166 21.10 -6.09 8.66
C ILE A 166 20.16 -7.27 8.44
N ALA A 167 19.63 -7.42 7.21
CA ALA A 167 18.76 -8.52 6.85
C ALA A 167 19.42 -9.89 7.06
N ALA A 168 20.68 -10.04 6.62
CA ALA A 168 21.44 -11.28 6.80
C ALA A 168 21.75 -11.60 8.28
N ALA A 169 21.87 -10.58 9.13
CA ALA A 169 22.11 -10.74 10.56
C ALA A 169 20.82 -10.88 11.40
N GLY A 170 19.65 -10.62 10.81
CA GLY A 170 18.36 -10.58 11.54
C GLY A 170 18.19 -9.35 12.44
N GLY A 171 18.99 -8.30 12.23
CA GLY A 171 19.02 -7.10 13.06
C GLY A 171 20.37 -6.39 13.04
N CYS A 172 20.55 -5.41 13.93
CA CYS A 172 21.79 -4.64 14.05
C CYS A 172 22.10 -4.28 15.52
N PRO A 173 23.31 -3.76 15.80
CA PRO A 173 23.60 -3.11 17.09
C PRO A 173 22.69 -1.88 17.32
N ASP A 174 22.29 -1.63 18.57
CA ASP A 174 21.38 -0.51 18.93
C ASP A 174 21.91 0.85 18.51
N GLU A 175 23.23 1.03 18.60
CA GLU A 175 23.94 2.25 18.22
C GLU A 175 23.84 2.57 16.72
N GLU A 176 23.65 1.57 15.86
CA GLU A 176 23.46 1.75 14.41
C GLU A 176 21.98 1.89 14.01
N ALA A 177 21.06 1.41 14.85
CA ALA A 177 19.64 1.30 14.51
C ALA A 177 18.99 2.64 14.19
N GLY A 178 19.29 3.68 15.00
CA GLY A 178 18.72 5.01 14.82
C GLY A 178 19.13 5.65 13.49
N GLU A 179 20.44 5.68 13.21
CA GLU A 179 20.98 6.28 11.97
C GLU A 179 20.47 5.56 10.72
N PHE A 180 20.40 4.22 10.75
CA PHE A 180 19.85 3.45 9.64
C PHE A 180 18.38 3.74 9.38
N VAL A 181 17.55 3.79 10.45
CA VAL A 181 16.12 4.10 10.33
C VAL A 181 15.91 5.51 9.79
N ASP A 182 16.64 6.50 10.31
CA ASP A 182 16.50 7.89 9.86
C ASP A 182 16.90 8.06 8.39
N ALA A 183 17.98 7.39 7.95
CA ALA A 183 18.38 7.37 6.54
C ALA A 183 17.33 6.70 5.64
N ALA A 184 16.74 5.58 6.09
CA ALA A 184 15.68 4.90 5.37
C ALA A 184 14.40 5.75 5.28
N VAL A 185 13.98 6.42 6.36
CA VAL A 185 12.82 7.33 6.36
C VAL A 185 13.04 8.48 5.39
N SER A 186 14.23 9.08 5.43
CA SER A 186 14.58 10.23 4.58
C SER A 186 14.53 9.92 3.08
N ALA A 187 14.77 8.66 2.68
CA ALA A 187 14.68 8.22 1.29
C ALA A 187 13.26 8.31 0.71
N PHE A 188 12.23 8.44 1.56
CA PHE A 188 10.82 8.55 1.17
C PHE A 188 10.20 9.93 1.47
N ALA A 189 11.03 10.92 1.82
CA ALA A 189 10.58 12.30 2.05
C ALA A 189 10.21 12.98 0.73
N LEU A 190 9.23 13.90 0.78
CA LEU A 190 8.86 14.63 -0.42
C LEU A 190 9.95 15.63 -0.84
N SER A 191 10.49 15.47 -2.05
CA SER A 191 11.51 16.38 -2.56
C SER A 191 10.97 17.79 -2.84
N ARG A 192 11.82 18.79 -2.54
CA ARG A 192 11.59 20.20 -2.86
C ARG A 192 12.19 20.61 -4.20
N GLU A 193 12.87 19.71 -4.91
CA GLU A 193 13.48 20.02 -6.20
C GLU A 193 12.42 20.47 -7.22
N PRO A 194 12.71 21.51 -8.03
CA PRO A 194 11.80 21.92 -9.09
C PRO A 194 11.60 20.83 -10.14
N ILE A 195 10.34 20.51 -10.43
CA ILE A 195 9.92 19.56 -11.46
C ILE A 195 10.01 20.23 -12.83
N ASP A 196 10.51 19.53 -13.86
CA ASP A 196 10.38 20.02 -15.24
C ASP A 196 8.89 20.05 -15.66
N ARG A 197 8.36 21.24 -15.92
CA ARG A 197 6.93 21.42 -16.20
C ARG A 197 6.49 20.69 -17.46
N SER A 198 7.21 20.91 -18.57
CA SER A 198 6.85 20.33 -19.86
C SER A 198 6.89 18.81 -19.83
N TRP A 199 7.90 18.25 -19.18
CA TRP A 199 8.03 16.81 -19.03
C TRP A 199 6.95 16.21 -18.16
N TYR A 200 6.64 16.88 -17.04
CA TYR A 200 5.56 16.43 -16.14
C TYR A 200 4.18 16.48 -16.81
N GLU A 201 3.90 17.53 -17.58
CA GLU A 201 2.65 17.67 -18.35
C GLU A 201 2.52 16.59 -19.44
N GLU A 202 3.60 16.28 -20.17
CA GLU A 202 3.62 15.20 -21.16
C GLU A 202 3.33 13.84 -20.53
N LEU A 203 3.98 13.52 -19.40
CA LEU A 203 3.73 12.28 -18.67
C LEU A 203 2.32 12.24 -18.06
N SER A 204 1.79 13.38 -17.61
CA SER A 204 0.45 13.46 -17.04
C SER A 204 -0.63 13.16 -18.08
N ALA A 205 -0.36 13.48 -19.35
CA ALA A 205 -1.24 13.12 -20.46
C ALA A 205 -1.31 11.59 -20.70
N VAL A 206 -0.28 10.84 -20.30
CA VAL A 206 -0.32 9.37 -20.26
C VAL A 206 -1.00 8.88 -18.99
N SER A 207 -0.52 9.32 -17.84
CA SER A 207 -1.08 9.00 -16.53
C SER A 207 -0.44 9.90 -15.48
N ALA A 208 -1.22 10.47 -14.58
CA ALA A 208 -0.67 11.19 -13.44
C ALA A 208 0.22 10.29 -12.54
N VAL A 209 0.02 8.96 -12.53
CA VAL A 209 0.94 8.01 -11.88
C VAL A 209 2.28 7.95 -12.61
N ALA A 210 2.28 7.97 -13.94
CA ALA A 210 3.52 8.01 -14.72
C ALA A 210 4.29 9.33 -14.49
N ALA A 211 3.58 10.47 -14.39
CA ALA A 211 4.20 11.76 -14.07
C ALA A 211 4.80 11.80 -12.66
N ASP A 212 4.08 11.24 -11.68
CA ASP A 212 4.55 11.16 -10.30
C ASP A 212 5.75 10.22 -10.13
N ILE A 213 5.92 9.24 -11.02
CA ILE A 213 7.08 8.35 -11.03
C ILE A 213 8.23 8.91 -11.86
N ALA A 214 8.01 9.15 -13.14
CA ALA A 214 9.07 9.48 -14.10
C ALA A 214 9.25 10.99 -14.33
N GLY A 215 8.46 11.84 -13.67
CA GLY A 215 8.61 13.30 -13.71
C GLY A 215 9.48 13.87 -12.59
N VAL A 216 9.90 13.05 -11.63
CA VAL A 216 10.64 13.48 -10.42
C VAL A 216 11.92 12.67 -10.22
N THR A 217 12.91 13.26 -9.54
CA THR A 217 14.24 12.66 -9.30
C THR A 217 14.31 11.79 -8.03
N SER A 218 13.21 11.71 -7.27
CA SER A 218 13.10 11.04 -5.96
C SER A 218 11.81 10.20 -5.90
N THR A 219 11.70 9.35 -4.89
CA THR A 219 10.44 8.68 -4.52
C THR A 219 9.93 9.28 -3.21
N HIS A 220 8.68 8.99 -2.87
CA HIS A 220 8.07 9.46 -1.63
C HIS A 220 6.93 8.53 -1.18
N ILE A 221 6.49 8.70 0.07
CA ILE A 221 5.25 8.09 0.55
C ILE A 221 4.06 8.75 -0.15
N ASN A 222 3.34 7.99 -0.98
CA ASN A 222 2.12 8.46 -1.65
C ASN A 222 1.00 8.69 -0.64
N HIS A 223 0.81 7.70 0.23
CA HIS A 223 -0.11 7.75 1.36
C HIS A 223 0.38 6.83 2.46
N LEU A 224 -0.08 7.12 3.67
CA LEU A 224 0.10 6.29 4.85
C LEU A 224 -1.29 6.07 5.46
N THR A 225 -1.65 4.82 5.66
CA THR A 225 -3.02 4.39 5.95
C THR A 225 -3.06 3.77 7.34
N PRO A 226 -3.68 4.41 8.35
CA PRO A 226 -3.95 3.78 9.63
C PRO A 226 -5.11 2.79 9.54
N ARG A 227 -5.14 1.82 10.46
CA ARG A 227 -6.25 0.89 10.60
C ARG A 227 -7.32 1.39 11.56
N VAL A 228 -8.58 1.18 11.20
CA VAL A 228 -9.75 1.43 12.05
C VAL A 228 -10.63 0.18 12.20
N LEU A 229 -11.36 0.08 13.32
CA LEU A 229 -12.30 -0.99 13.60
C LEU A 229 -13.70 -0.73 13.00
N ASP A 230 -14.09 0.54 12.85
CA ASP A 230 -15.33 0.97 12.19
C ASP A 230 -15.05 2.13 11.22
N ILE A 231 -14.94 1.80 9.95
CA ILE A 231 -14.64 2.76 8.88
C ILE A 231 -15.79 3.74 8.63
N ASP A 232 -17.04 3.34 8.89
CA ASP A 232 -18.21 4.19 8.68
C ASP A 232 -18.28 5.27 9.77
N ALA A 233 -18.02 4.89 11.03
CA ALA A 233 -17.93 5.83 12.15
C ALA A 233 -16.77 6.83 11.95
N LEU A 234 -15.64 6.35 11.40
CA LEU A 234 -14.53 7.21 11.05
C LEU A 234 -14.87 8.20 9.94
N GLN A 235 -15.52 7.75 8.86
CA GLN A 235 -15.96 8.64 7.78
C GLN A 235 -16.84 9.77 8.31
N GLN A 236 -17.87 9.45 9.10
CA GLN A 236 -18.75 10.43 9.74
C GLN A 236 -17.99 11.40 10.64
N SER A 237 -17.03 10.90 11.42
CA SER A 237 -16.21 11.71 12.33
C SER A 237 -15.26 12.66 11.59
N MET A 238 -14.74 12.26 10.42
CA MET A 238 -13.90 13.09 9.56
C MET A 238 -14.73 14.19 8.87
N GLU A 239 -15.90 13.84 8.34
CA GLU A 239 -16.84 14.80 7.71
C GLU A 239 -17.33 15.85 8.71
N ALA A 240 -17.65 15.45 9.95
CA ALA A 240 -18.02 16.37 11.03
C ALA A 240 -16.91 17.38 11.39
N ARG A 241 -15.65 17.10 11.02
CA ARG A 241 -14.50 17.98 11.17
C ARG A 241 -14.20 18.82 9.93
N GLY A 242 -15.06 18.76 8.91
CA GLY A 242 -14.92 19.50 7.66
C GLY A 242 -13.93 18.87 6.68
N ILE A 243 -13.50 17.61 6.89
CA ILE A 243 -12.65 16.89 5.95
C ILE A 243 -13.55 16.17 4.95
N THR A 244 -13.42 16.53 3.67
CA THR A 244 -14.16 15.89 2.58
C THR A 244 -13.60 14.50 2.29
N MET A 245 -14.35 13.48 2.68
CA MET A 245 -14.10 12.08 2.34
C MET A 245 -14.56 11.79 0.91
N ILE A 246 -14.05 10.73 0.28
CA ILE A 246 -14.66 10.21 -0.95
C ILE A 246 -15.98 9.51 -0.61
N ASP A 247 -16.99 9.71 -1.45
CA ASP A 247 -18.36 9.25 -1.16
C ASP A 247 -18.48 7.71 -1.05
N HIS A 248 -17.57 6.97 -1.71
CA HIS A 248 -17.63 5.53 -1.82
C HIS A 248 -16.53 4.83 -1.01
N ILE A 249 -16.93 4.03 -0.02
CA ILE A 249 -16.06 3.06 0.65
C ILE A 249 -15.89 1.86 -0.28
N GLN A 250 -14.64 1.57 -0.63
CA GLN A 250 -14.29 0.46 -1.52
C GLN A 250 -14.09 -0.84 -0.72
N GLY A 251 -14.30 -1.97 -1.37
CA GLY A 251 -14.29 -3.30 -0.75
C GLY A 251 -15.70 -3.84 -0.50
N PRO A 252 -15.87 -4.84 0.38
CA PRO A 252 -17.19 -5.41 0.65
C PRO A 252 -18.14 -4.38 1.30
N PRO A 253 -19.45 -4.55 1.12
CA PRO A 253 -20.44 -3.72 1.78
C PRO A 253 -20.38 -3.91 3.30
N ARG A 254 -20.98 -2.95 4.03
CA ARG A 254 -21.23 -3.11 5.46
C ARG A 254 -22.25 -4.23 5.67
N VAL A 255 -21.86 -5.26 6.42
CA VAL A 255 -22.71 -6.43 6.72
C VAL A 255 -22.70 -6.73 8.22
N HIS A 256 -23.76 -7.39 8.71
CA HIS A 256 -23.83 -7.84 10.11
C HIS A 256 -22.93 -9.06 10.41
N GLY A 257 -22.56 -9.83 9.39
CA GLY A 257 -21.72 -11.01 9.52
C GLY A 257 -20.21 -10.71 9.58
N PRO A 258 -19.38 -11.76 9.43
CA PRO A 258 -17.92 -11.61 9.38
C PRO A 258 -17.50 -10.59 8.32
N GLN A 259 -16.71 -9.61 8.73
CA GLN A 259 -16.07 -8.70 7.79
C GLN A 259 -14.97 -9.46 7.06
N VAL A 260 -14.94 -9.41 5.74
CA VAL A 260 -13.97 -10.13 4.90
C VAL A 260 -13.00 -9.16 4.24
N LEU A 261 -11.78 -9.61 3.93
CA LEU A 261 -10.75 -8.84 3.25
C LEU A 261 -10.51 -7.47 3.91
N LEU A 262 -10.76 -6.36 3.22
CA LEU A 262 -10.71 -5.03 3.79
C LEU A 262 -11.75 -4.10 3.16
N ARG A 263 -12.16 -3.08 3.91
CA ARG A 263 -12.88 -1.91 3.42
C ARG A 263 -11.93 -0.71 3.52
N GLN A 264 -11.97 0.20 2.55
CA GLN A 264 -11.10 1.38 2.55
C GLN A 264 -11.74 2.61 1.93
N THR A 265 -11.32 3.78 2.40
CA THR A 265 -11.73 5.09 1.87
C THR A 265 -10.57 6.08 1.99
N SER A 266 -10.67 7.21 1.31
CA SER A 266 -9.67 8.28 1.38
C SER A 266 -10.35 9.64 1.60
N PHE A 267 -9.58 10.62 2.02
CA PHE A 267 -9.96 12.03 1.85
C PHE A 267 -9.21 12.62 0.66
N ARG A 268 -9.82 13.62 0.02
CA ARG A 268 -9.25 14.21 -1.19
C ARG A 268 -7.85 14.79 -0.90
N ALA A 269 -6.90 14.48 -1.80
CA ALA A 269 -5.55 15.05 -1.78
C ALA A 269 -5.58 16.58 -1.60
N LEU A 270 -4.81 17.07 -0.63
CA LEU A 270 -4.60 18.51 -0.49
C LEU A 270 -3.75 19.00 -1.67
N ALA A 271 -3.98 20.23 -2.13
CA ALA A 271 -3.13 20.85 -3.14
C ALA A 271 -1.77 21.17 -2.52
N GLU A 272 -0.74 20.43 -2.90
CA GLU A 272 0.58 20.53 -2.29
C GLU A 272 1.45 21.53 -3.05
N PRO A 273 2.08 22.50 -2.38
CA PRO A 273 2.98 23.44 -3.04
C PRO A 273 4.15 22.70 -3.71
N ARG A 274 4.33 22.92 -5.01
CA ARG A 274 5.44 22.37 -5.78
C ARG A 274 6.09 23.46 -6.62
N ARG A 275 7.40 23.31 -6.82
CA ARG A 275 8.17 24.19 -7.69
C ARG A 275 8.26 23.55 -9.07
N PHE A 276 8.09 24.35 -10.10
CA PHE A 276 8.20 23.93 -11.48
C PHE A 276 9.26 24.76 -12.20
N ARG A 277 10.10 24.09 -12.98
CA ARG A 277 11.08 24.70 -13.87
C ARG A 277 10.55 24.67 -15.30
N SER A 278 10.53 25.82 -15.97
CA SER A 278 10.22 25.92 -17.39
C SER A 278 11.45 25.61 -18.26
N ALA A 279 11.24 25.43 -19.56
CA ALA A 279 12.32 25.29 -20.54
C ALA A 279 13.31 26.48 -20.57
N SER A 280 12.85 27.68 -20.17
CA SER A 280 13.73 28.86 -20.03
C SER A 280 14.55 28.88 -18.74
N GLY A 281 14.40 27.86 -17.88
CA GLY A 281 15.05 27.74 -16.58
C GLY A 281 14.34 28.48 -15.44
N THR A 282 13.26 29.22 -15.73
CA THR A 282 12.49 29.98 -14.73
C THR A 282 11.80 29.02 -13.77
N VAL A 283 11.96 29.25 -12.46
CA VAL A 283 11.26 28.48 -11.42
C VAL A 283 10.03 29.25 -10.97
N THR A 284 8.89 28.57 -10.94
CA THR A 284 7.61 29.12 -10.47
C THR A 284 6.97 28.19 -9.46
N ASP A 285 6.24 28.75 -8.51
CA ASP A 285 5.41 27.96 -7.60
C ASP A 285 4.12 27.54 -8.32
N GLY A 286 3.66 26.34 -7.98
CA GLY A 286 2.40 25.75 -8.42
C GLY A 286 1.93 24.74 -7.38
N THR A 287 0.93 23.93 -7.72
CA THR A 287 0.45 22.87 -6.85
C THR A 287 0.27 21.56 -7.60
N LEU A 288 0.43 20.44 -6.89
CA LEU A 288 0.07 19.10 -7.37
C LEU A 288 -0.78 18.39 -6.32
N ARG A 289 -1.63 17.47 -6.78
CA ARG A 289 -2.42 16.57 -5.93
C ARG A 289 -1.88 15.17 -6.09
N VAL A 290 -0.80 14.86 -5.38
CA VAL A 290 -0.10 13.57 -5.48
C VAL A 290 -0.23 12.71 -4.22
N ARG A 291 -0.49 13.32 -3.07
CA ARG A 291 -0.63 12.63 -1.78
C ARG A 291 -2.00 12.85 -1.17
N PHE A 292 -2.55 11.79 -0.58
CA PHE A 292 -3.85 11.78 0.10
C PHE A 292 -3.75 10.96 1.38
N GLY A 293 -4.70 11.14 2.29
CA GLY A 293 -4.84 10.20 3.40
C GLY A 293 -5.87 9.15 3.05
N GLU A 294 -5.54 7.91 3.35
CA GLU A 294 -6.40 6.75 3.20
C GLU A 294 -6.58 6.12 4.58
N VAL A 295 -7.66 5.37 4.77
CA VAL A 295 -7.94 4.62 5.99
C VAL A 295 -8.56 3.27 5.63
N GLU A 296 -8.23 2.25 6.41
CA GLU A 296 -8.68 0.87 6.14
C GLU A 296 -9.27 0.18 7.38
N GLN A 297 -10.28 -0.65 7.15
CA GLN A 297 -10.81 -1.61 8.10
C GLN A 297 -10.56 -3.01 7.57
N ARG A 298 -9.79 -3.81 8.31
CA ARG A 298 -9.40 -5.18 7.91
C ARG A 298 -10.27 -6.24 8.58
N GLY A 299 -10.74 -7.18 7.75
CA GLY A 299 -11.52 -8.36 8.10
C GLY A 299 -10.68 -9.65 8.08
N VAL A 300 -11.38 -10.78 7.96
CA VAL A 300 -10.79 -12.12 7.83
C VAL A 300 -10.28 -12.35 6.40
N ALA A 301 -9.14 -13.04 6.27
CA ALA A 301 -8.61 -13.50 4.99
C ALA A 301 -9.51 -14.61 4.39
N LEU A 302 -9.80 -14.50 3.10
CA LEU A 302 -10.60 -15.49 2.37
C LEU A 302 -9.73 -16.57 1.76
N THR A 303 -10.24 -17.80 1.70
CA THR A 303 -9.66 -18.87 0.87
C THR A 303 -9.89 -18.57 -0.61
N PRO A 304 -9.27 -19.29 -1.56
CA PRO A 304 -9.58 -19.15 -2.99
C PRO A 304 -11.09 -19.31 -3.29
N ALA A 305 -11.76 -20.26 -2.64
CA ALA A 305 -13.21 -20.45 -2.78
C ALA A 305 -14.01 -19.26 -2.20
N GLY A 306 -13.59 -18.73 -1.05
CA GLY A 306 -14.17 -17.50 -0.51
C GLY A 306 -13.98 -16.31 -1.44
N ARG A 307 -12.79 -16.18 -2.04
CA ARG A 307 -12.47 -15.10 -2.99
C ARG A 307 -13.32 -15.17 -4.25
N GLU A 308 -13.53 -16.37 -4.81
CA GLU A 308 -14.43 -16.55 -5.96
C GLU A 308 -15.86 -16.08 -5.64
N ARG A 309 -16.37 -16.40 -4.44
CA ARG A 309 -17.69 -15.91 -4.00
C ARG A 309 -17.72 -14.40 -3.80
N TYR A 310 -16.65 -13.83 -3.26
CA TYR A 310 -16.49 -12.39 -3.15
C TYR A 310 -16.55 -11.73 -4.53
N ASP A 311 -15.79 -12.23 -5.50
CA ASP A 311 -15.77 -11.66 -6.84
C ASP A 311 -17.15 -11.77 -7.53
N HIS A 312 -17.88 -12.88 -7.36
CA HIS A 312 -19.26 -13.01 -7.84
C HIS A 312 -20.24 -12.03 -7.15
N ALA A 313 -20.17 -11.88 -5.83
CA ALA A 313 -21.02 -10.94 -5.09
C ALA A 313 -20.77 -9.49 -5.52
N MET A 314 -19.49 -9.13 -5.70
CA MET A 314 -19.06 -7.78 -6.07
C MET A 314 -19.35 -7.43 -7.54
N ALA A 315 -19.62 -8.43 -8.39
CA ALA A 315 -20.04 -8.21 -9.78
C ALA A 315 -21.51 -7.77 -9.89
N ALA A 316 -22.31 -7.90 -8.83
CA ALA A 316 -23.68 -7.41 -8.80
C ALA A 316 -23.74 -5.88 -8.80
N SER A 317 -24.82 -5.30 -9.34
CA SER A 317 -25.02 -3.85 -9.32
C SER A 317 -25.19 -3.28 -7.91
N ASP A 318 -25.70 -4.10 -6.99
CA ASP A 318 -25.79 -3.80 -5.56
C ASP A 318 -25.31 -5.03 -4.75
N PRO A 319 -23.99 -5.12 -4.48
CA PRO A 319 -23.41 -6.24 -3.73
C PRO A 319 -24.01 -6.43 -2.34
N ALA A 320 -24.51 -5.36 -1.70
CA ALA A 320 -25.10 -5.46 -0.37
C ALA A 320 -26.42 -6.25 -0.39
N SER A 321 -27.23 -6.08 -1.44
CA SER A 321 -28.51 -6.77 -1.59
C SER A 321 -28.36 -8.30 -1.76
N VAL A 322 -27.31 -8.75 -2.44
CA VAL A 322 -27.06 -10.17 -2.75
C VAL A 322 -26.07 -10.84 -1.80
N TRP A 323 -25.45 -10.10 -0.87
CA TRP A 323 -24.35 -10.62 -0.05
C TRP A 323 -24.68 -11.93 0.68
N HIS A 324 -25.90 -12.02 1.21
CA HIS A 324 -26.42 -13.17 1.95
C HIS A 324 -26.54 -14.45 1.11
N GLU A 325 -26.59 -14.33 -0.22
CA GLU A 325 -26.62 -15.47 -1.16
C GLU A 325 -25.22 -16.09 -1.32
N HIS A 326 -24.17 -15.31 -1.07
CA HIS A 326 -22.78 -15.72 -1.28
C HIS A 326 -22.06 -16.08 0.03
N PHE A 327 -22.31 -15.31 1.10
CA PHE A 327 -21.62 -15.46 2.38
C PHE A 327 -22.56 -15.81 3.53
N PRO A 328 -22.21 -16.83 4.33
CA PRO A 328 -22.86 -17.10 5.61
C PRO A 328 -22.82 -15.92 6.59
N ALA A 329 -23.74 -15.94 7.57
CA ALA A 329 -23.90 -14.86 8.52
C ALA A 329 -22.96 -14.95 9.73
N THR A 330 -22.30 -16.10 9.93
CA THR A 330 -21.46 -16.35 11.12
C THR A 330 -20.08 -16.89 10.77
N ASP A 331 -19.08 -16.64 11.62
CA ASP A 331 -17.73 -17.21 11.47
C ASP A 331 -17.75 -18.75 11.51
N ALA A 332 -18.68 -19.35 12.28
CA ALA A 332 -18.79 -20.80 12.36
C ALA A 332 -19.20 -21.43 11.02
N GLU A 333 -20.15 -20.81 10.32
CA GLU A 333 -20.57 -21.25 9.00
C GLU A 333 -19.51 -20.94 7.94
N MET A 334 -18.80 -19.79 8.04
CA MET A 334 -17.67 -19.46 7.18
C MET A 334 -16.55 -20.49 7.28
N ALA A 335 -16.19 -20.90 8.50
CA ALA A 335 -15.19 -21.92 8.77
C ALA A 335 -15.64 -23.29 8.25
N ALA A 336 -16.88 -23.70 8.56
CA ALA A 336 -17.43 -24.98 8.10
C ALA A 336 -17.52 -25.08 6.57
N ALA A 337 -17.77 -23.97 5.88
CA ALA A 337 -17.82 -23.90 4.42
C ALA A 337 -16.43 -23.70 3.77
N GLY A 338 -15.36 -23.55 4.55
CA GLY A 338 -14.00 -23.34 4.04
C GLY A 338 -13.84 -22.05 3.24
N LEU A 339 -14.58 -20.99 3.59
CA LEU A 339 -14.59 -19.72 2.84
C LEU A 339 -13.57 -18.71 3.36
N ALA A 340 -13.14 -18.84 4.62
CA ALA A 340 -12.16 -17.96 5.24
C ALA A 340 -11.19 -18.75 6.12
N TYR A 341 -10.04 -18.15 6.37
CA TYR A 341 -8.98 -18.74 7.18
C TYR A 341 -9.21 -18.48 8.67
N TYR A 342 -9.17 -19.55 9.46
CA TYR A 342 -9.30 -19.55 10.92
C TYR A 342 -8.20 -20.42 11.52
N VAL A 343 -7.55 -19.95 12.59
CA VAL A 343 -6.44 -20.68 13.23
C VAL A 343 -6.97 -21.96 13.87
N GLY A 344 -6.45 -23.11 13.44
CA GLY A 344 -6.91 -24.44 13.84
C GLY A 344 -8.38 -24.72 13.46
N GLY A 345 -8.95 -23.96 12.51
CA GLY A 345 -10.38 -24.00 12.19
C GLY A 345 -11.30 -23.41 13.26
N ASP A 346 -10.77 -22.73 14.30
CA ASP A 346 -11.54 -22.13 15.38
C ASP A 346 -12.23 -20.83 14.91
N PRO A 347 -13.58 -20.77 14.83
CA PRO A 347 -14.31 -19.57 14.41
C PRO A 347 -14.05 -18.33 15.27
N ALA A 348 -13.55 -18.49 16.50
CA ALA A 348 -13.19 -17.38 17.38
C ALA A 348 -11.83 -16.76 17.04
N ARG A 349 -11.01 -17.41 16.19
CA ARG A 349 -9.64 -17.02 15.85
C ARG A 349 -9.48 -16.79 14.34
N PRO A 350 -10.16 -15.79 13.76
CA PRO A 350 -10.02 -15.46 12.34
C PRO A 350 -8.59 -15.03 12.01
N VAL A 351 -8.08 -15.46 10.88
CA VAL A 351 -6.81 -14.97 10.32
C VAL A 351 -7.07 -13.63 9.65
N VAL A 352 -6.39 -12.58 10.11
CA VAL A 352 -6.56 -11.22 9.57
C VAL A 352 -6.07 -11.16 8.13
N TYR A 353 -6.78 -10.45 7.27
CA TYR A 353 -6.30 -10.15 5.93
C TYR A 353 -5.20 -9.09 5.98
N GLU A 354 -3.99 -9.47 5.57
CA GLU A 354 -2.77 -8.63 5.61
C GLU A 354 -2.42 -8.01 4.26
N ASP A 355 -3.14 -8.37 3.20
CA ASP A 355 -2.84 -7.95 1.82
C ASP A 355 -3.79 -6.84 1.34
N PHE A 356 -3.83 -6.61 0.02
CA PHE A 356 -4.53 -5.49 -0.61
C PHE A 356 -5.59 -5.97 -1.61
N LEU A 357 -6.58 -5.13 -1.91
CA LEU A 357 -7.56 -5.39 -2.97
C LEU A 357 -7.03 -4.86 -4.32
N PRO A 358 -6.79 -5.71 -5.33
CA PRO A 358 -6.21 -5.27 -6.61
C PRO A 358 -7.02 -4.17 -7.32
N ALA A 359 -8.34 -4.35 -7.45
CA ALA A 359 -9.21 -3.40 -8.13
C ALA A 359 -9.37 -2.07 -7.36
N SER A 360 -9.27 -2.13 -6.03
CA SER A 360 -9.47 -0.97 -5.17
C SER A 360 -8.23 -0.06 -5.13
N ALA A 361 -7.03 -0.62 -5.23
CA ALA A 361 -5.81 0.18 -5.39
C ALA A 361 -5.92 1.10 -6.62
N ALA A 362 -6.33 0.56 -7.78
CA ALA A 362 -6.57 1.34 -9.00
C ALA A 362 -7.67 2.40 -8.84
N GLY A 363 -8.78 2.06 -8.17
CA GLY A 363 -9.89 2.98 -7.90
C GLY A 363 -9.50 4.17 -7.03
N ILE A 364 -8.75 3.93 -5.95
CA ILE A 364 -8.21 5.00 -5.09
C ILE A 364 -7.19 5.86 -5.85
N PHE A 365 -6.34 5.24 -6.67
CA PHE A 365 -5.42 6.01 -7.52
C PHE A 365 -6.17 6.97 -8.43
N ARG A 366 -7.32 6.57 -8.99
CA ARG A 366 -8.12 7.45 -9.85
C ARG A 366 -8.88 8.52 -9.06
N SER A 367 -9.60 8.17 -7.99
CA SER A 367 -10.49 9.11 -7.30
C SER A 367 -9.78 10.33 -6.71
N ASN A 368 -8.45 10.25 -6.55
CA ASN A 368 -7.60 11.32 -6.03
C ASN A 368 -6.85 12.11 -7.12
N LEU A 369 -7.03 11.80 -8.41
CA LEU A 369 -6.34 12.47 -9.53
C LEU A 369 -7.32 13.27 -10.41
N ASP A 370 -6.87 14.41 -10.94
CA ASP A 370 -7.73 15.41 -11.60
C ASP A 370 -8.13 15.07 -13.06
N SER A 371 -7.63 13.98 -13.66
CA SER A 371 -7.92 13.65 -15.07
C SER A 371 -7.89 12.16 -15.40
N ASP A 372 -8.75 11.77 -16.34
CA ASP A 372 -8.84 10.42 -16.89
C ASP A 372 -7.76 10.22 -17.98
N ALA A 373 -6.95 9.17 -17.83
CA ALA A 373 -6.07 8.71 -18.90
C ALA A 373 -6.84 7.79 -19.86
N ALA A 374 -6.70 8.01 -21.16
CA ALA A 374 -7.20 7.08 -22.17
C ALA A 374 -6.19 5.92 -22.31
N ALA A 375 -6.59 4.69 -22.01
CA ALA A 375 -5.81 3.53 -22.40
C ALA A 375 -5.76 3.45 -23.93
N ALA A 376 -4.57 3.32 -24.53
CA ALA A 376 -4.49 3.11 -25.97
C ALA A 376 -4.99 1.70 -26.32
N GLN A 377 -5.61 1.57 -27.49
CA GLN A 377 -6.08 0.29 -28.01
C GLN A 377 -4.88 -0.58 -28.43
N GLY A 378 -4.77 -1.79 -27.87
CA GLY A 378 -3.68 -2.73 -28.14
C GLY A 378 -3.66 -3.88 -27.14
N GLY A 379 -2.98 -4.98 -27.48
CA GLY A 379 -2.74 -6.09 -26.55
C GLY A 379 -1.48 -5.85 -25.72
N ASP A 380 -1.42 -6.37 -24.50
CA ASP A 380 -0.18 -6.44 -23.73
C ASP A 380 0.75 -7.48 -24.36
N ALA A 381 1.91 -7.03 -24.85
CA ALA A 381 2.95 -7.89 -25.42
C ALA A 381 4.19 -7.98 -24.51
N THR A 382 4.07 -7.54 -23.25
CA THR A 382 5.16 -7.57 -22.28
C THR A 382 5.20 -8.89 -21.51
N ASP A 383 6.36 -9.17 -20.91
CA ASP A 383 6.58 -10.34 -20.06
C ASP A 383 6.31 -10.03 -18.57
N TYR A 384 5.58 -8.95 -18.24
CA TYR A 384 5.31 -8.60 -16.85
C TYR A 384 4.44 -9.68 -16.19
N SER A 385 5.07 -10.48 -15.32
CA SER A 385 4.44 -11.50 -14.51
C SER A 385 5.07 -11.54 -13.12
N GLN A 386 4.47 -12.32 -12.23
CA GLN A 386 5.07 -12.60 -10.92
C GLN A 386 6.47 -13.22 -11.06
N GLU A 387 6.66 -14.17 -11.98
CA GLU A 387 7.96 -14.83 -12.22
C GLU A 387 8.99 -13.83 -12.76
N TRP A 388 8.59 -12.97 -13.71
CA TRP A 388 9.46 -11.93 -14.22
C TRP A 388 9.89 -10.97 -13.12
N MET A 389 8.93 -10.48 -12.31
CA MET A 389 9.21 -9.52 -11.24
C MET A 389 10.13 -10.14 -10.19
N ALA A 390 9.85 -11.38 -9.76
CA ALA A 390 10.70 -12.12 -8.83
C ALA A 390 12.14 -12.26 -9.36
N GLY A 391 12.28 -12.56 -10.66
CA GLY A 391 13.58 -12.65 -11.34
C GLY A 391 14.34 -11.33 -11.39
N GLN A 392 13.64 -10.20 -11.55
CA GLN A 392 14.29 -8.88 -11.58
C GLN A 392 14.71 -8.39 -10.19
N ILE A 393 13.89 -8.61 -9.17
CA ILE A 393 14.17 -8.11 -7.82
C ILE A 393 15.14 -9.00 -7.05
N GLY A 394 15.31 -10.27 -7.45
CA GLY A 394 16.18 -11.22 -6.76
C GLY A 394 15.60 -11.76 -5.45
N HIS A 395 14.28 -11.63 -5.26
CA HIS A 395 13.53 -12.09 -4.10
C HIS A 395 12.32 -12.91 -4.58
N HIS A 396 12.00 -13.98 -3.85
CA HIS A 396 10.78 -14.74 -4.11
C HIS A 396 9.55 -13.90 -3.73
N ILE A 397 8.59 -13.78 -4.65
CA ILE A 397 7.29 -13.18 -4.34
C ILE A 397 6.39 -14.28 -3.79
N HIS A 398 6.09 -14.19 -2.49
CA HIS A 398 5.29 -15.17 -1.78
C HIS A 398 3.83 -15.14 -2.25
N ASP A 399 3.20 -16.32 -2.34
CA ASP A 399 1.76 -16.43 -2.49
C ASP A 399 1.10 -16.11 -1.13
N PRO A 400 0.21 -15.10 -1.04
CA PRO A 400 -0.51 -14.81 0.18
C PRO A 400 -1.35 -16.00 0.69
N TYR A 401 -1.92 -16.83 -0.19
CA TYR A 401 -2.74 -17.98 0.22
C TYR A 401 -1.92 -19.03 0.96
N ASP A 402 -0.69 -19.33 0.51
CA ASP A 402 0.21 -20.24 1.21
C ASP A 402 0.55 -19.72 2.62
N LEU A 403 0.71 -18.40 2.78
CA LEU A 403 0.96 -17.78 4.07
C LEU A 403 -0.27 -17.87 4.99
N TYR A 404 -1.47 -17.63 4.47
CA TYR A 404 -2.69 -17.77 5.26
C TYR A 404 -2.97 -19.21 5.66
N GLU A 405 -2.73 -20.18 4.76
CA GLU A 405 -2.85 -21.61 5.06
C GLU A 405 -1.87 -22.05 6.16
N LYS A 406 -0.61 -21.58 6.10
CA LYS A 406 0.38 -21.82 7.16
C LYS A 406 -0.11 -21.33 8.52
N VAL A 407 -0.66 -20.10 8.57
CA VAL A 407 -1.19 -19.52 9.82
C VAL A 407 -2.45 -20.26 10.31
N ALA A 408 -3.35 -20.62 9.39
CA ALA A 408 -4.56 -21.36 9.71
C ALA A 408 -4.25 -22.77 10.24
N SER A 409 -3.15 -23.38 9.78
CA SER A 409 -2.69 -24.71 10.20
C SER A 409 -1.88 -24.73 11.50
N SER A 410 -1.58 -23.57 12.09
CA SER A 410 -0.69 -23.42 13.27
C SER A 410 -1.37 -23.65 14.62
#